data_AF-A0A368KVJ5-F1
#
_entry.id   AF-A0A368KVJ5-F1
#
_cell.length_a   1.000
_cell.length_b   1.000
_cell.length_c   1.000
_cell.angle_alpha   90.00
_cell.angle_beta   90.00
_cell.angle_gamma   90.00
#
_symmetry.space_group_name_H-M   'P 1'
#
loop_
_entity.id
_entity.type
_entity.pdbx_description
1 polymer ?
#
loop_
_entity_poly.entity_id
_entity_poly.type
_entity_poly.pdbx_seq_one_letter_code
_entity_poly.pdbx_strand_id
1 'polypeptide(L)'
;MDESRSDQPLRFGLKDLMLATGVFGYFCGLVSLGVSGLGRRVLDYLAQGIGSLGPEIIAVWPFAFFGSLAMLCMVDFTDNPARRPKLFLLLNLAVVLAACCFPLNVLILGWNISFLPLTSSFALGAFPLSIAWLVHRWALGMPQTPDVTWTFCLLMFLDLAAAGSGIGLCAFLDF
;
A
#
# COMPACT_ATOMS: atom_id res chain seq x y z
N MET A 1 -20.27 -38.77 18.69
CA MET A 1 -20.60 -39.47 17.42
C MET A 1 -21.67 -38.63 16.75
N ASP A 2 -21.40 -37.76 15.77
CA ASP A 2 -20.39 -37.79 14.72
C ASP A 2 -19.54 -36.52 14.62
N GLU A 3 -18.23 -36.68 14.79
CA GLU A 3 -17.17 -35.71 14.48
C GLU A 3 -16.77 -35.82 13.00
N SER A 4 -17.74 -35.88 12.08
CA SER A 4 -17.49 -36.05 10.64
C SER A 4 -17.90 -34.86 9.78
N ARG A 5 -18.11 -33.67 10.37
CA ARG A 5 -18.21 -32.43 9.60
C ARG A 5 -16.83 -31.93 9.21
N SER A 6 -16.22 -32.68 8.29
CA SER A 6 -15.53 -32.18 7.11
C SER A 6 -15.04 -30.75 7.24
N ASP A 7 -13.73 -30.66 7.44
CA ASP A 7 -12.89 -29.55 7.05
C ASP A 7 -13.34 -29.01 5.69
N GLN A 8 -14.09 -27.91 5.69
CA GLN A 8 -14.31 -27.11 4.49
C GLN A 8 -13.22 -26.04 4.50
N PRO A 9 -12.21 -26.11 3.62
CA PRO A 9 -11.04 -25.23 3.66
C PRO A 9 -11.37 -23.76 3.29
N LEU A 10 -12.62 -23.46 2.94
CA LEU A 10 -13.07 -22.14 2.48
C LEU A 10 -14.46 -21.81 3.04
N ARG A 11 -14.63 -21.80 4.36
CA ARG A 11 -15.76 -21.06 4.95
C ARG A 11 -15.45 -19.56 4.90
N PHE A 12 -15.57 -18.97 3.71
CA PHE A 12 -15.67 -17.51 3.60
C PHE A 12 -16.97 -17.08 4.26
N GLY A 13 -16.87 -16.43 5.41
CA GLY A 13 -18.03 -15.82 6.04
C GLY A 13 -18.52 -14.65 5.20
N LEU A 14 -19.78 -14.22 5.41
CA LEU A 14 -20.31 -12.99 4.80
C LEU A 14 -19.38 -11.78 5.05
N LYS A 15 -18.73 -11.74 6.22
CA LYS A 15 -17.76 -10.71 6.59
C LYS A 15 -16.50 -10.74 5.70
N ASP A 16 -15.99 -11.92 5.37
CA ASP A 16 -14.81 -12.07 4.52
C ASP A 16 -15.14 -11.68 3.06
N LEU A 17 -16.34 -12.03 2.60
CA LEU A 17 -16.83 -11.60 1.29
C LEU A 17 -16.99 -10.09 1.21
N MET A 18 -17.63 -9.45 2.20
CA MET A 18 -17.76 -7.99 2.24
C MET A 18 -16.40 -7.29 2.29
N LEU A 19 -15.45 -7.85 3.05
CA LEU A 19 -14.09 -7.34 3.12
C LEU A 19 -13.39 -7.45 1.76
N ALA A 20 -13.47 -8.60 1.10
CA ALA A 20 -12.90 -8.81 -0.23
C ALA A 20 -13.52 -7.83 -1.25
N THR A 21 -14.85 -7.71 -1.28
CA THR A 21 -15.54 -6.76 -2.18
C THR A 21 -15.13 -5.31 -1.90
N GLY A 22 -15.01 -4.92 -0.63
CA GLY A 22 -14.55 -3.58 -0.26
C GLY A 22 -13.12 -3.31 -0.71
N VAL A 23 -12.22 -4.27 -0.51
CA VAL A 23 -10.82 -4.19 -0.97
C VAL A 23 -10.73 -4.12 -2.49
N PHE A 24 -11.47 -4.96 -3.22
CA PHE A 24 -11.51 -4.92 -4.68
C PHE A 24 -12.08 -3.59 -5.19
N GLY A 25 -13.18 -3.12 -4.62
CA GLY A 25 -13.78 -1.82 -4.97
C GLY A 25 -12.81 -0.66 -4.73
N TYR A 26 -12.07 -0.71 -3.61
CA TYR A 26 -11.02 0.26 -3.29
C TYR A 26 -9.92 0.27 -4.36
N PHE A 27 -9.40 -0.89 -4.74
CA PHE A 27 -8.39 -0.98 -5.81
C PHE A 27 -8.90 -0.54 -7.17
N CYS A 28 -10.12 -0.90 -7.53
CA CYS A 28 -10.75 -0.38 -8.74
C CYS A 28 -10.83 1.15 -8.71
N GLY A 29 -11.13 1.74 -7.54
CA GLY A 29 -11.12 3.19 -7.33
C GLY A 29 -9.74 3.81 -7.51
N LEU A 30 -8.68 3.22 -6.94
CA LEU A 30 -7.30 3.69 -7.09
C LEU A 30 -6.82 3.62 -8.55
N VAL A 31 -7.11 2.52 -9.24
CA VAL A 31 -6.81 2.37 -10.67
C VAL A 31 -7.57 3.42 -11.47
N SER A 32 -8.88 3.58 -11.22
CA SER A 32 -9.72 4.58 -11.90
C SER A 32 -9.18 5.99 -11.68
N LEU A 33 -8.77 6.33 -10.46
CA LEU A 33 -8.13 7.61 -10.15
C LEU A 33 -6.85 7.78 -10.96
N GLY A 34 -5.93 6.80 -10.92
CA GLY A 34 -4.65 6.84 -11.61
C GLY A 34 -4.77 6.95 -13.13
N VAL A 35 -5.75 6.32 -13.76
CA VAL A 35 -5.93 6.42 -15.22
C VAL A 35 -6.81 7.60 -15.64
N SER A 36 -7.55 8.22 -14.71
CA SER A 36 -8.46 9.32 -15.04
C SER A 36 -7.73 10.64 -15.24
N GLY A 37 -8.26 11.47 -16.15
CA GLY A 37 -7.76 12.84 -16.32
C GLY A 37 -7.94 13.73 -15.07
N LEU A 38 -8.94 13.46 -14.23
CA LEU A 38 -9.13 14.19 -12.98
C LEU A 38 -8.07 13.81 -11.94
N GLY A 39 -7.76 12.51 -11.80
CA GLY A 39 -6.69 12.05 -10.92
C GLY A 39 -5.32 12.57 -11.35
N ARG A 40 -5.05 12.61 -12.66
CA ARG A 40 -3.82 13.25 -13.17
C ARG A 40 -3.71 14.71 -12.74
N ARG A 41 -4.75 15.52 -12.94
CA ARG A 41 -4.73 16.94 -12.49
C ARG A 41 -4.48 17.09 -10.99
N VAL A 42 -5.11 16.26 -10.17
CA VAL A 42 -4.89 16.29 -8.71
C VAL A 42 -3.43 15.99 -8.37
N LEU A 43 -2.84 15.01 -9.04
CA LEU A 43 -1.43 14.65 -8.86
C LEU A 43 -0.49 15.74 -9.38
N ASP A 44 -0.83 16.41 -10.49
CA ASP A 44 -0.05 17.53 -11.01
C ASP A 44 -0.01 18.68 -10.01
N TYR A 45 -1.14 19.01 -9.36
CA TYR A 45 -1.16 20.03 -8.29
C TYR A 45 -0.33 19.62 -7.07
N LEU A 46 -0.37 18.34 -6.67
CA LEU A 46 0.47 17.81 -5.61
C LEU A 46 1.96 17.89 -5.98
N ALA A 47 2.31 17.54 -7.21
CA ALA A 47 3.67 17.61 -7.74
C ALA A 47 4.20 19.05 -7.77
N GLN A 48 3.38 20.01 -8.19
CA GLN A 48 3.72 21.44 -8.14
C GLN A 48 3.98 21.93 -6.72
N GLY A 49 3.21 21.45 -5.73
CA GLY A 49 3.42 21.78 -4.32
C GLY A 49 4.74 21.24 -3.75
N ILE A 50 5.24 20.14 -4.30
CA ILE A 50 6.52 19.53 -3.91
C ILE A 50 7.71 20.19 -4.63
N GLY A 51 7.50 20.71 -5.84
CA GLY A 51 8.44 21.60 -6.53
C GLY A 51 9.84 20.99 -6.73
N SER A 52 10.88 21.78 -6.41
CA SER A 52 12.30 21.42 -6.61
C SER A 52 12.82 20.28 -5.72
N LEU A 53 12.02 19.81 -4.76
CA LEU A 53 12.38 18.69 -3.88
C LEU A 53 12.16 17.33 -4.55
N GLY A 54 11.54 17.28 -5.73
CA GLY A 54 11.26 16.04 -6.48
C GLY A 54 12.45 15.08 -6.57
N PRO A 55 13.65 15.51 -7.01
CA PRO A 55 14.82 14.64 -7.11
C PRO A 55 15.27 14.04 -5.78
N GLU A 56 15.26 14.83 -4.70
CA GLU A 56 15.63 14.38 -3.36
C GLU A 56 14.63 13.35 -2.82
N ILE A 57 13.34 13.54 -3.12
CA ILE A 57 12.28 12.65 -2.68
C ILE A 57 12.28 11.34 -3.48
N ILE A 58 12.60 11.37 -4.78
CA ILE A 58 12.80 10.15 -5.59
C ILE A 58 13.92 9.29 -4.99
N ALA A 59 14.97 9.89 -4.41
CA ALA A 59 16.05 9.15 -3.78
C ALA A 59 15.61 8.33 -2.55
N VAL A 60 14.40 8.57 -2.03
CA VAL A 60 13.81 7.79 -0.93
C VAL A 60 13.15 6.49 -1.44
N TRP A 61 12.93 6.35 -2.75
CA TRP A 61 12.28 5.18 -3.36
C TRP A 61 12.90 3.82 -2.97
N PRO A 62 14.24 3.65 -2.93
CA PRO A 62 14.84 2.38 -2.51
C PRO A 62 14.45 1.99 -1.08
N PHE A 63 14.26 2.95 -0.18
CA PHE A 63 13.84 2.67 1.19
C PHE A 63 12.40 2.15 1.23
N ALA A 64 11.51 2.71 0.40
CA ALA A 64 10.15 2.20 0.26
C ALA A 64 10.15 0.77 -0.29
N PHE A 65 10.91 0.51 -1.36
CA PHE A 65 10.97 -0.79 -2.00
C PHE A 65 11.61 -1.87 -1.12
N PHE A 66 12.87 -1.66 -0.69
CA PHE A 66 13.60 -2.64 0.11
C PHE A 66 13.05 -2.74 1.54
N GLY A 67 12.58 -1.64 2.11
CA GLY A 67 11.92 -1.65 3.42
C GLY A 67 10.61 -2.44 3.40
N SER A 68 9.82 -2.33 2.33
CA SER A 68 8.61 -3.14 2.16
C SER A 68 8.91 -4.62 1.95
N LEU A 69 9.96 -4.95 1.17
CA LEU A 69 10.43 -6.33 1.03
C LEU A 69 10.92 -6.90 2.37
N ALA A 70 11.74 -6.16 3.11
CA ALA A 70 12.21 -6.56 4.42
C ALA A 70 11.05 -6.77 5.40
N MET A 71 10.06 -5.88 5.37
CA MET A 71 8.84 -6.05 6.16
C MET A 71 8.04 -7.28 5.75
N LEU A 72 7.91 -7.57 4.45
CA LEU A 72 7.23 -8.76 3.97
C LEU A 72 7.89 -10.04 4.53
N CYS A 73 9.23 -10.10 4.52
CA CYS A 73 9.99 -11.20 5.11
C CYS A 73 9.82 -11.27 6.63
N MET A 74 9.63 -10.13 7.27
CA MET A 74 9.40 -10.05 8.70
C MET A 74 7.97 -10.42 9.07
N VAL A 75 6.95 -10.19 8.23
CA VAL A 75 5.56 -10.65 8.47
C VAL A 75 5.51 -12.16 8.33
N ASP A 76 6.05 -12.82 9.33
CA ASP A 76 6.15 -14.26 9.40
C ASP A 76 4.75 -14.88 9.56
N PHE A 77 4.53 -16.05 8.96
CA PHE A 77 3.24 -16.76 9.10
C PHE A 77 3.04 -17.32 10.50
N THR A 78 4.09 -17.32 11.33
CA THR A 78 4.05 -17.64 12.76
C THR A 78 3.11 -16.73 13.57
N ASP A 79 2.62 -17.25 14.70
CA ASP A 79 1.59 -16.63 15.53
C ASP A 79 2.11 -15.46 16.38
N ASN A 80 2.57 -14.39 15.73
CA ASN A 80 2.89 -13.15 16.42
C ASN A 80 1.61 -12.31 16.65
N PRO A 81 1.18 -12.10 17.92
CA PRO A 81 -0.02 -11.33 18.24
C PRO A 81 0.11 -9.84 17.91
N ALA A 82 1.33 -9.29 17.78
CA ALA A 82 1.56 -7.89 17.41
C ALA A 82 1.25 -7.59 15.94
N ARG A 83 1.19 -8.63 15.08
CA ARG A 83 0.97 -8.46 13.62
C ARG A 83 -0.43 -8.85 13.15
N ARG A 84 -1.27 -9.39 14.03
CA ARG A 84 -2.68 -9.66 13.71
C ARG A 84 -3.48 -8.33 13.69
N PRO A 85 -4.48 -8.16 12.83
CA PRO A 85 -4.79 -8.97 11.66
C PRO A 85 -3.75 -8.75 10.54
N LYS A 86 -3.25 -9.83 9.95
CA LYS A 86 -2.14 -9.76 8.98
C LYS A 86 -2.57 -9.26 7.60
N LEU A 87 -3.86 -9.41 7.26
CA LEU A 87 -4.34 -9.14 5.91
C LEU A 87 -4.10 -7.68 5.49
N PHE A 88 -4.45 -6.70 6.33
CA PHE A 88 -4.25 -5.29 6.01
C PHE A 88 -2.76 -4.91 5.92
N LEU A 89 -1.90 -5.53 6.73
CA LEU A 89 -0.44 -5.36 6.64
C LEU A 89 0.08 -5.87 5.29
N LEU A 90 -0.25 -7.11 4.94
CA LEU A 90 0.18 -7.72 3.69
C LEU A 90 -0.35 -6.95 2.48
N LEU A 91 -1.60 -6.48 2.57
CA LEU A 91 -2.23 -5.71 1.53
C LEU A 91 -1.56 -4.34 1.36
N ASN A 92 -1.27 -3.64 2.46
CA ASN A 92 -0.51 -2.39 2.44
C ASN A 92 0.86 -2.61 1.78
N LEU A 93 1.64 -3.59 2.24
CA LEU A 93 2.97 -3.89 1.69
C LEU A 93 2.90 -4.26 0.20
N ALA A 94 1.90 -5.04 -0.21
CA ALA A 94 1.70 -5.40 -1.61
C ALA A 94 1.39 -4.17 -2.47
N VAL A 95 0.59 -3.22 -1.96
CA VAL A 95 0.25 -1.97 -2.64
C VAL A 95 1.46 -1.06 -2.75
N VAL A 96 2.25 -0.92 -1.70
CA VAL A 96 3.51 -0.14 -1.72
C VAL A 96 4.50 -0.75 -2.71
N LEU A 97 4.66 -2.07 -2.71
CA LEU A 97 5.53 -2.76 -3.67
C LEU A 97 5.04 -2.60 -5.11
N ALA A 98 3.73 -2.75 -5.36
CA ALA A 98 3.14 -2.51 -6.66
C ALA A 98 3.42 -1.07 -7.14
N ALA A 99 3.20 -0.08 -6.27
CA ALA A 99 3.54 1.30 -6.53
C ALA A 99 5.02 1.47 -6.89
N CYS A 100 5.94 0.86 -6.13
CA CYS A 100 7.37 0.94 -6.39
C CYS A 100 7.79 0.24 -7.69
N CYS A 101 7.08 -0.80 -8.14
CA CYS A 101 7.39 -1.54 -9.36
C CYS A 101 6.91 -0.85 -10.64
N PHE A 102 5.83 -0.06 -10.60
CA PHE A 102 5.34 0.64 -11.80
C PHE A 102 6.41 1.54 -12.46
N PRO A 103 7.17 2.37 -11.71
CA PRO A 103 8.30 3.14 -12.25
C PRO A 103 9.41 2.30 -12.87
N LEU A 104 9.67 1.10 -12.34
CA LEU A 104 10.72 0.21 -12.88
C LEU A 104 10.36 -0.26 -14.28
N ASN A 105 9.09 -0.53 -14.55
CA ASN A 105 8.63 -0.85 -15.91
C ASN A 105 8.84 0.32 -16.87
N VAL A 106 8.66 1.56 -16.41
CA VAL A 106 8.95 2.76 -17.20
C VAL A 106 10.46 2.88 -17.47
N LEU A 107 11.28 2.75 -16.43
CA LEU A 107 12.74 2.92 -16.51
C LEU A 107 13.46 1.81 -17.28
N ILE A 108 13.02 0.55 -17.16
CA ILE A 108 13.69 -0.62 -17.75
C ILE A 108 13.12 -0.98 -19.12
N LEU A 109 11.80 -0.90 -19.28
CA LEU A 109 11.10 -1.36 -20.50
C LEU A 109 10.70 -0.20 -21.42
N GLY A 110 10.97 1.06 -21.04
CA GLY A 110 10.60 2.24 -21.82
C GLY A 110 9.10 2.42 -21.97
N TRP A 111 8.30 1.79 -21.11
CA TRP A 111 6.84 1.85 -21.17
C TRP A 111 6.31 3.22 -20.73
N ASN A 112 5.28 3.65 -21.44
CA ASN A 112 4.63 4.96 -21.45
C ASN A 112 4.56 5.72 -20.10
N ILE A 113 4.75 7.05 -20.15
CA ILE A 113 4.57 8.03 -19.06
C ILE A 113 3.18 7.89 -18.38
N SER A 114 2.20 7.30 -19.07
CA SER A 114 0.84 7.06 -18.59
C SER A 114 0.71 6.24 -17.29
N PHE A 115 1.75 5.54 -16.84
CA PHE A 115 1.72 4.79 -15.58
C PHE A 115 2.17 5.58 -14.34
N LEU A 116 2.77 6.76 -14.51
CA LEU A 116 3.23 7.63 -13.40
C LEU A 116 2.09 8.03 -12.44
N PRO A 117 0.91 8.45 -12.93
CA PRO A 117 -0.24 8.71 -12.07
C PRO A 117 -0.72 7.47 -11.29
N LEU A 118 -0.52 6.28 -11.86
CA LEU A 118 -0.89 5.02 -11.23
C LEU A 118 0.02 4.71 -10.05
N THR A 119 1.33 4.91 -10.19
CA THR A 119 2.32 4.83 -9.09
C THR A 119 1.88 5.66 -7.89
N SER A 120 1.61 6.95 -8.11
CA SER A 120 1.23 7.89 -7.05
C SER A 120 -0.13 7.53 -6.44
N SER A 121 -1.08 7.07 -7.25
CA SER A 121 -2.41 6.65 -6.76
C SER A 121 -2.33 5.42 -5.87
N PHE A 122 -1.55 4.41 -6.25
CA PHE A 122 -1.35 3.21 -5.41
C PHE A 122 -0.58 3.57 -4.13
N ALA A 123 0.45 4.40 -4.21
CA ALA A 123 1.23 4.80 -3.04
C ALA A 123 0.39 5.62 -2.04
N LEU A 124 -0.39 6.60 -2.51
CA LEU A 124 -1.36 7.33 -1.68
C LEU A 124 -2.45 6.38 -1.14
N GLY A 125 -2.78 5.36 -1.91
CA GLY A 125 -3.72 4.32 -1.51
C GLY A 125 -3.20 3.37 -0.43
N ALA A 126 -1.92 3.42 -0.07
CA ALA A 126 -1.36 2.58 0.99
C ALA A 126 -1.72 3.12 2.39
N PHE A 127 -1.77 4.44 2.58
CA PHE A 127 -2.05 5.06 3.89
C PHE A 127 -3.35 4.59 4.55
N PRO A 128 -4.51 4.55 3.84
CA PRO A 128 -5.74 4.09 4.46
C PRO A 128 -5.67 2.62 4.90
N LEU A 129 -4.81 1.79 4.29
CA LEU A 129 -4.62 0.39 4.68
C LEU A 129 -3.83 0.27 5.99
N SER A 130 -2.81 1.10 6.20
CA SER A 130 -2.09 1.21 7.48
C SER A 130 -3.02 1.63 8.62
N ILE A 131 -3.89 2.61 8.35
CA ILE A 131 -4.91 3.07 9.31
C ILE A 131 -5.96 1.97 9.55
N ALA A 132 -6.46 1.32 8.49
CA ALA A 132 -7.43 0.24 8.60
C ALA A 132 -6.90 -0.93 9.42
N TRP A 133 -5.61 -1.26 9.30
CA TRP A 133 -4.96 -2.26 10.14
C TRP A 133 -5.04 -1.89 11.63
N LEU A 134 -4.68 -0.65 11.98
CA LEU A 134 -4.70 -0.18 13.36
C LEU A 134 -6.14 -0.13 13.93
N VAL A 135 -7.09 0.37 13.15
CA VAL A 135 -8.52 0.42 13.52
C VAL A 135 -9.08 -0.99 13.71
N HIS A 136 -8.70 -1.95 12.86
CA HIS A 136 -9.15 -3.33 13.01
C HIS A 136 -8.59 -3.97 14.28
N ARG A 137 -7.31 -3.73 14.62
CA ARG A 137 -6.75 -4.17 15.92
C ARG A 137 -7.52 -3.61 17.10
N TRP A 138 -7.85 -2.32 17.04
CA TRP A 138 -8.64 -1.65 18.06
C TRP A 138 -10.04 -2.26 18.19
N ALA A 139 -10.73 -2.52 17.08
CA ALA A 139 -12.05 -3.16 17.06
C ALA A 139 -12.03 -4.60 17.63
N LEU A 140 -10.90 -5.31 17.51
CA LEU A 140 -10.71 -6.64 18.10
C LEU A 140 -10.24 -6.60 19.57
N GLY A 141 -10.10 -5.42 20.17
CA GLY A 141 -9.65 -5.27 21.57
C GLY A 141 -8.21 -5.73 21.80
N MET A 142 -7.37 -5.72 20.76
CA MET A 142 -5.97 -6.14 20.89
C MET A 142 -5.13 -5.05 21.57
N PRO A 143 -4.16 -5.41 22.43
CA PRO A 143 -3.33 -4.43 23.12
C PRO A 143 -2.43 -3.67 22.13
N GLN A 144 -2.19 -2.40 22.45
CA GLN A 144 -1.30 -1.51 21.72
C GLN A 144 0.10 -1.56 22.36
N THR A 145 0.88 -2.57 21.99
CA THR A 145 2.25 -2.75 22.47
C THR A 145 3.22 -1.83 21.71
N PRO A 146 4.44 -1.58 22.23
CA PRO A 146 5.47 -0.83 21.51
C PRO A 146 5.75 -1.37 20.10
N ASP A 147 5.74 -2.69 19.93
CA ASP A 147 5.94 -3.34 18.63
C ASP A 147 4.86 -2.99 17.60
N VAL A 148 3.61 -2.80 18.04
CA VAL A 148 2.50 -2.38 17.18
C VAL A 148 2.71 -0.95 16.73
N THR A 149 3.10 -0.07 17.65
CA THR A 149 3.41 1.33 17.34
C THR A 149 4.58 1.44 16.37
N TRP A 150 5.65 0.66 16.58
CA TRP A 150 6.78 0.59 15.65
C TRP A 150 6.41 0.04 14.29
N THR A 151 5.60 -1.03 14.24
CA THR A 151 5.09 -1.55 12.98
C THR A 151 4.27 -0.49 12.24
N PHE A 152 3.37 0.20 12.94
CA PHE A 152 2.56 1.28 12.34
C PHE A 152 3.42 2.42 11.81
N CYS A 153 4.34 2.95 12.62
CA CYS A 153 5.23 4.05 12.22
C CYS A 153 6.08 3.66 11.01
N LEU A 154 6.57 2.42 10.97
CA LEU A 154 7.35 1.94 9.84
C LEU A 154 6.49 1.84 8.57
N LEU A 155 5.27 1.31 8.63
CA LEU A 155 4.37 1.27 7.48
C LEU A 155 4.06 2.68 6.97
N MET A 156 3.73 3.60 7.88
CA MET A 156 3.47 5.00 7.52
C MET A 156 4.69 5.66 6.88
N PHE A 157 5.90 5.35 7.35
CA PHE A 157 7.13 5.82 6.71
C PHE A 157 7.29 5.24 5.30
N LEU A 158 7.03 3.95 5.09
CA LEU A 158 7.11 3.31 3.78
C LEU A 158 6.04 3.85 2.82
N ASP A 159 4.81 4.06 3.30
CA ASP A 159 3.71 4.68 2.56
C ASP A 159 4.10 6.10 2.10
N LEU A 160 4.66 6.90 3.01
CA LEU A 160 5.11 8.26 2.72
C LEU A 160 6.29 8.29 1.77
N ALA A 161 7.27 7.41 1.96
CA ALA A 161 8.41 7.27 1.07
C ALA A 161 7.95 6.90 -0.35
N ALA A 162 7.03 5.94 -0.49
CA ALA A 162 6.49 5.53 -1.78
C ALA A 162 5.66 6.65 -2.44
N ALA A 163 4.80 7.32 -1.67
CA ALA A 163 3.95 8.39 -2.19
C ALA A 163 4.76 9.60 -2.60
N GLY A 164 5.69 10.03 -1.74
CA GLY A 164 6.64 11.08 -2.06
C GLY A 164 7.42 10.75 -3.33
N SER A 165 7.98 9.54 -3.42
CA SER A 165 8.76 9.13 -4.59
C SER A 165 7.93 9.12 -5.86
N GLY A 166 6.70 8.60 -5.81
CA GLY A 166 5.77 8.58 -6.94
C GLY A 166 5.43 10.00 -7.43
N ILE A 167 5.10 10.90 -6.51
CA ILE A 167 4.76 12.29 -6.84
C ILE A 167 6.00 13.04 -7.33
N GLY A 168 7.16 12.85 -6.68
CA GLY A 168 8.43 13.43 -7.11
C GLY A 168 8.84 13.00 -8.51
N LEU A 169 8.59 11.73 -8.86
CA LEU A 169 8.82 11.21 -10.21
C LEU A 169 7.87 11.84 -11.24
N CYS A 170 6.59 12.08 -10.88
CA CYS A 170 5.67 12.84 -11.73
C CYS A 170 6.20 14.27 -11.95
N ALA A 171 6.63 14.94 -10.87
CA ALA A 171 7.18 16.29 -10.95
C ALA A 171 8.44 16.38 -11.81
N PHE A 172 9.31 15.36 -11.79
CA PHE A 172 10.56 15.35 -12.53
C PHE A 172 10.39 15.00 -14.02
N LEU A 173 9.43 14.14 -14.37
CA LEU A 173 9.24 13.64 -15.74
C LEU A 173 8.19 14.39 -16.58
N ASP A 174 7.31 15.18 -15.96
CA ASP A 174 6.42 16.10 -16.69
C ASP A 174 7.11 17.45 -17.05
N PHE A 175 8.44 17.57 -16.84
CA PHE A 175 9.31 18.66 -17.32
C PHE A 175 10.34 18.19 -18.36
#